data_AF-A0A353NZY0-F1
#
_entry.id   AF-A0A353NZY0-F1
#
_cell.length_a   1.000
_cell.length_b   1.000
_cell.length_c   1.000
_cell.angle_alpha   90.00
_cell.angle_beta   90.00
_cell.angle_gamma   90.00
#
_symmetry.space_group_name_H-M   'P 1'
#
loop_
_entity.id
_entity.type
_entity.pdbx_description
1 polymer ?
#
loop_
_entity_poly.entity_id
_entity_poly.type
_entity_poly.pdbx_seq_one_letter_code
_entity_poly.pdbx_strand_id
1 'polypeptide(L)'
;MKFNWIKQHENEFPTAVMCKVLDVSDSGYYGHQKHKPSATQQKRDVIAQAASKSYFESERIYGYRKVYSDLPAKVKCCQETLRRIMQRIGLFSRVKRKFIHTTDSNHTMAVAENLLERDFKAPAKNTKWAADITYIPTE
;
A
#
# COMPACT_ATOMS: atom_id res chain seq x y z
N MET A 1 -19.57 -9.98 -5.80
CA MET A 1 -20.87 -9.73 -6.46
C MET A 1 -21.21 -10.94 -7.32
N LYS A 2 -22.48 -11.41 -7.30
CA LYS A 2 -22.94 -12.64 -7.97
C LYS A 2 -22.59 -12.67 -9.48
N PHE A 3 -22.79 -11.58 -10.21
CA PHE A 3 -22.48 -11.52 -11.65
C PHE A 3 -20.99 -11.71 -12.00
N ASN A 4 -20.06 -11.21 -11.18
CA ASN A 4 -18.64 -11.43 -11.42
C ASN A 4 -18.26 -12.89 -11.26
N TRP A 5 -18.88 -13.59 -10.31
CA TRP A 5 -18.65 -15.02 -10.10
C TRP A 5 -19.17 -15.86 -11.27
N ILE A 6 -20.38 -15.54 -11.76
CA ILE A 6 -20.97 -16.17 -12.97
C ILE A 6 -20.05 -15.99 -14.18
N LYS A 7 -19.51 -14.79 -14.38
CA LYS A 7 -18.57 -14.51 -15.47
C LYS A 7 -17.27 -15.30 -15.35
N GLN A 8 -16.75 -15.47 -14.14
CA GLN A 8 -15.51 -16.23 -13.92
C GLN A 8 -15.65 -17.72 -14.24
N HIS A 9 -16.85 -18.29 -14.09
CA HIS A 9 -17.11 -19.72 -14.27
C HIS A 9 -17.99 -20.01 -15.51
N GLU A 10 -18.09 -19.07 -16.46
CA GLU A 10 -18.95 -19.21 -17.64
C GLU A 10 -18.57 -20.37 -18.56
N ASN A 11 -17.30 -20.81 -18.49
CA ASN A 11 -16.77 -21.94 -19.26
C ASN A 11 -16.92 -23.28 -18.52
N GLU A 12 -17.22 -23.26 -17.22
CA GLU A 12 -17.34 -24.45 -16.39
C GLU A 12 -18.81 -24.89 -16.24
N PHE A 13 -19.74 -23.92 -16.18
CA PHE A 13 -21.16 -24.19 -15.99
C PHE A 13 -22.03 -23.34 -16.92
N PRO A 14 -23.19 -23.85 -17.36
CA PRO A 14 -24.15 -23.05 -18.14
C PRO A 14 -24.63 -21.82 -17.35
N THR A 15 -24.57 -20.64 -17.98
CA THR A 15 -24.95 -19.37 -17.35
C THR A 15 -26.36 -19.38 -16.77
N ALA A 16 -27.34 -19.95 -17.50
CA ALA A 16 -28.73 -20.06 -17.04
C ALA A 16 -28.87 -20.87 -15.75
N VAL A 17 -28.05 -21.93 -15.58
CA VAL A 17 -28.04 -22.74 -14.36
C VAL A 17 -27.46 -21.94 -13.20
N MET A 18 -26.33 -21.25 -13.42
CA MET A 18 -25.73 -20.40 -12.40
C MET A 18 -26.64 -19.24 -11.98
N CYS A 19 -27.33 -18.58 -12.93
CA CYS A 19 -28.30 -17.54 -12.63
C CYS A 19 -29.44 -18.05 -11.74
N LYS A 20 -29.98 -19.24 -12.08
CA LYS A 20 -31.04 -19.88 -11.29
C LYS A 20 -30.58 -20.27 -9.88
N VAL A 21 -29.39 -20.86 -9.75
CA VAL A 21 -28.82 -21.28 -8.45
C VAL A 21 -28.51 -20.08 -7.56
N LEU A 22 -28.01 -18.98 -8.14
CA LEU A 22 -27.64 -17.78 -7.40
C LEU A 22 -28.80 -16.80 -7.20
N ASP A 23 -30.01 -17.15 -7.63
CA ASP A 23 -31.22 -16.34 -7.55
C ASP A 23 -31.02 -14.93 -8.16
N VAL A 24 -30.64 -14.91 -9.45
CA VAL A 24 -30.51 -13.69 -10.27
C VAL A 24 -31.13 -13.90 -11.65
N SER A 25 -31.56 -12.82 -12.30
CA SER A 25 -32.15 -12.91 -13.64
C SER A 25 -31.07 -12.98 -14.74
N ASP A 26 -31.33 -13.81 -15.77
CA ASP A 26 -30.48 -13.90 -16.96
C ASP A 26 -30.38 -12.56 -17.70
N SER A 27 -31.51 -11.87 -17.86
CA SER A 27 -31.56 -10.54 -18.48
C SER A 27 -30.75 -9.52 -17.68
N GLY A 28 -30.74 -9.61 -16.35
CA GLY A 28 -29.92 -8.80 -15.47
C GLY A 28 -28.43 -9.07 -15.63
N TYR A 29 -28.04 -10.35 -15.74
CA TYR A 29 -26.65 -10.75 -16.00
C TYR A 29 -26.14 -10.20 -17.34
N TYR A 30 -26.86 -10.47 -18.43
CA TYR A 30 -26.45 -9.98 -19.75
C TYR A 30 -26.54 -8.46 -19.87
N GLY A 31 -27.52 -7.83 -19.19
CA GLY A 31 -27.61 -6.37 -19.07
C GLY A 31 -26.41 -5.78 -18.34
N HIS A 32 -25.97 -6.41 -17.25
CA HIS A 32 -24.75 -6.05 -16.53
C HIS A 32 -23.50 -6.22 -17.40
N GLN A 33 -23.43 -7.29 -18.18
CA GLN A 33 -22.30 -7.54 -19.10
C GLN A 33 -22.20 -6.48 -20.20
N LYS A 34 -23.34 -6.00 -20.71
CA LYS A 34 -23.43 -4.95 -21.74
C LYS A 34 -23.38 -3.52 -21.15
N HIS A 35 -23.35 -3.38 -19.84
CA HIS A 35 -23.45 -2.09 -19.18
C HIS A 35 -22.22 -1.22 -19.48
N LYS A 36 -22.45 -0.06 -20.10
CA LYS A 36 -21.39 0.93 -20.36
C LYS A 36 -21.16 1.78 -19.11
N PRO A 37 -19.91 2.18 -18.82
CA PRO A 37 -19.63 3.04 -17.67
C PRO A 37 -20.44 4.34 -17.78
N SER A 38 -21.09 4.73 -16.68
CA SER A 38 -21.85 5.98 -16.60
C SER A 38 -20.92 7.19 -16.73
N ALA A 39 -21.46 8.36 -17.08
CA ALA A 39 -20.66 9.59 -17.15
C ALA A 39 -19.91 9.88 -15.84
N THR A 40 -20.51 9.57 -14.69
CA THR A 40 -19.87 9.67 -13.37
C THR A 40 -18.72 8.69 -13.22
N GLN A 41 -18.90 7.45 -13.68
CA GLN A 41 -17.84 6.44 -13.63
C GLN A 41 -16.66 6.86 -14.53
N GLN A 42 -16.94 7.30 -15.75
CA GLN A 42 -15.91 7.80 -16.67
C GLN A 42 -15.12 8.96 -16.07
N LYS A 43 -15.78 9.93 -15.43
CA LYS A 43 -15.09 11.03 -14.71
C LYS A 43 -14.19 10.51 -13.60
N ARG A 44 -14.65 9.54 -12.81
CA ARG A 44 -13.84 8.92 -11.75
C ARG A 44 -12.65 8.16 -12.31
N ASP A 45 -12.81 7.50 -13.45
CA ASP A 45 -11.73 6.77 -14.11
C ASP A 45 -10.66 7.74 -14.62
N VAL A 46 -11.04 8.88 -15.18
CA VAL A 46 -10.10 9.95 -15.57
C VAL A 46 -9.32 10.49 -14.36
N ILE A 47 -10.00 10.72 -13.23
CA ILE A 47 -9.33 11.13 -11.98
C ILE A 47 -8.39 10.03 -11.50
N ALA A 48 -8.82 8.77 -11.50
CA ALA A 48 -8.01 7.63 -11.07
C ALA A 48 -6.76 7.46 -11.93
N GLN A 49 -6.85 7.66 -13.24
CA GLN A 49 -5.71 7.62 -14.15
C GLN A 49 -4.71 8.74 -13.86
N ALA A 50 -5.20 9.98 -13.72
CA ALA A 50 -4.35 11.14 -13.39
C ALA A 50 -3.67 10.97 -12.02
N ALA A 51 -4.41 10.48 -11.02
CA ALA A 51 -3.90 10.18 -9.69
C ALA A 51 -2.82 9.10 -9.71
N SER A 52 -3.05 8.02 -10.47
CA SER A 52 -2.10 6.92 -10.63
C SER A 52 -0.81 7.39 -11.27
N LYS A 53 -0.91 8.25 -12.29
CA LYS A 53 0.26 8.83 -12.96
C LYS A 53 1.17 9.58 -11.98
N SER A 54 0.64 10.58 -11.27
CA SER A 54 1.41 11.33 -10.25
C SER A 54 1.94 10.42 -9.14
N TYR A 55 1.13 9.46 -8.67
CA TYR A 55 1.56 8.50 -7.65
C TYR A 55 2.77 7.66 -8.10
N PHE A 56 2.77 7.11 -9.31
CA PHE A 56 3.88 6.30 -9.81
C PHE A 56 5.10 7.13 -10.21
N GLU A 57 4.90 8.34 -10.76
CA GLU A 57 5.99 9.28 -11.05
C GLU A 57 6.73 9.72 -9.77
N SER A 58 6.02 9.78 -8.64
CA SER A 58 6.61 10.05 -7.32
C SER A 58 7.26 8.83 -6.65
N GLU A 59 7.53 7.75 -7.39
CA GLU A 59 8.00 6.46 -6.85
C GLU A 59 7.10 5.91 -5.72
N ARG A 60 5.79 6.20 -5.78
CA ARG A 60 4.79 5.80 -4.78
C ARG A 60 4.93 6.52 -3.44
N ILE A 61 5.75 7.56 -3.35
CA ILE A 61 5.96 8.35 -2.13
C ILE A 61 4.75 9.25 -1.87
N TYR A 62 4.13 9.80 -2.91
CA TYR A 62 3.08 10.79 -2.71
C TYR A 62 1.80 10.17 -2.15
N GLY A 63 1.24 10.81 -1.13
CA GLY A 63 -0.12 10.58 -0.65
C GLY A 63 -1.11 11.51 -1.35
N TYR A 64 -2.41 11.31 -1.07
CA TYR A 64 -3.50 12.01 -1.78
C TYR A 64 -3.38 13.53 -1.79
N ARG A 65 -2.79 14.16 -0.76
CA ARG A 65 -2.60 15.62 -0.72
C ARG A 65 -1.62 16.10 -1.77
N LYS A 66 -0.47 15.43 -1.93
CA LYS A 66 0.54 15.79 -2.94
C LYS A 66 0.04 15.43 -4.34
N VAL A 67 -0.56 14.25 -4.48
CA VAL A 67 -1.21 13.85 -5.75
C VAL A 67 -2.29 14.86 -6.16
N TYR A 68 -3.05 15.41 -5.22
CA TYR A 68 -4.04 16.46 -5.51
C TYR A 68 -3.41 17.73 -6.09
N SER A 69 -2.29 18.18 -5.52
CA SER A 69 -1.55 19.34 -6.01
C SER A 69 -0.95 19.12 -7.41
N ASP A 70 -0.59 17.89 -7.74
CA ASP A 70 -0.05 17.52 -9.05
C ASP A 70 -1.13 17.28 -10.12
N LEU A 71 -2.41 17.27 -9.74
CA LEU A 71 -3.47 17.03 -10.72
C LEU A 71 -3.47 18.12 -11.80
N PRO A 72 -3.55 17.75 -13.08
CA PRO A 72 -3.61 18.72 -14.16
C PRO A 72 -4.90 19.54 -14.06
N ALA A 73 -4.84 20.83 -14.40
CA ALA A 73 -5.97 21.77 -14.24
C ALA A 73 -7.30 21.34 -14.92
N LYS A 74 -7.21 20.48 -15.93
CA LYS A 74 -8.37 19.88 -16.63
C LYS A 74 -9.11 18.81 -15.79
N VAL A 75 -8.44 18.20 -14.82
CA VAL A 75 -9.02 17.17 -13.93
C VAL A 75 -9.43 17.84 -12.62
N LYS A 76 -10.70 18.27 -12.57
CA LYS A 76 -11.28 18.90 -11.38
C LYS A 76 -11.93 17.87 -10.48
N CYS A 77 -11.53 17.83 -9.21
CA CYS A 77 -12.21 17.09 -8.15
C CYS A 77 -11.94 17.76 -6.80
N CYS A 78 -12.67 17.36 -5.75
CA CYS A 78 -12.31 17.75 -4.39
C CYS A 78 -11.32 16.74 -3.78
N GLN A 79 -10.54 17.17 -2.79
CA GLN A 79 -9.53 16.32 -2.14
C GLN A 79 -10.12 15.00 -1.58
N GLU A 80 -11.31 15.05 -1.00
CA GLU A 80 -11.97 13.86 -0.44
C GLU A 80 -12.39 12.86 -1.53
N THR A 81 -12.80 13.35 -2.71
CA THR A 81 -13.09 12.48 -3.86
C THR A 81 -11.82 11.76 -4.32
N LEU A 82 -10.71 12.49 -4.44
CA LEU A 82 -9.42 11.89 -4.79
C LEU A 82 -8.98 10.87 -3.74
N ARG A 83 -9.08 11.20 -2.45
CA ARG A 83 -8.73 10.29 -1.35
C ARG A 83 -9.50 8.98 -1.44
N ARG A 84 -10.82 9.03 -1.62
CA ARG A 84 -11.68 7.84 -1.76
C ARG A 84 -11.36 7.03 -3.01
N ILE A 85 -11.08 7.71 -4.12
CA ILE A 85 -10.67 7.03 -5.37
C ILE A 85 -9.36 6.30 -5.13
N MET A 86 -8.31 6.98 -4.65
CA MET A 86 -7.01 6.37 -4.35
C MET A 86 -7.13 5.18 -3.40
N GLN A 87 -7.94 5.29 -2.33
CA GLN A 87 -8.20 4.19 -1.42
C GLN A 87 -8.87 3.00 -2.13
N ARG A 88 -9.87 3.26 -2.99
CA ARG A 88 -10.59 2.22 -3.74
C ARG A 88 -9.69 1.48 -4.74
N ILE A 89 -8.71 2.16 -5.32
CA ILE A 89 -7.73 1.55 -6.24
C ILE A 89 -6.45 1.08 -5.54
N GLY A 90 -6.40 1.13 -4.21
CA GLY A 90 -5.29 0.60 -3.42
C GLY A 90 -4.00 1.43 -3.45
N LEU A 91 -4.09 2.72 -3.79
CA LEU A 91 -2.91 3.60 -3.79
C LEU A 91 -2.73 4.26 -2.43
N PHE A 92 -1.67 3.85 -1.74
CA PHE A 92 -1.28 4.39 -0.44
C PHE A 92 0.17 4.90 -0.49
N SER A 93 0.43 6.04 0.13
CA SER A 93 1.78 6.60 0.21
C SER A 93 2.74 5.59 0.86
N ARG A 94 3.82 5.25 0.15
CA ARG A 94 4.91 4.42 0.65
C ARG A 94 5.98 5.32 1.23
N VAL A 95 5.71 5.89 2.41
CA VAL A 95 6.77 6.53 3.18
C VAL A 95 7.60 5.43 3.83
N LYS A 96 8.86 5.26 3.41
CA LYS A 96 9.82 4.50 4.22
C LYS A 96 10.07 5.31 5.48
N ARG A 97 9.93 4.68 6.66
CA ARG A 97 10.39 5.29 7.92
C ARG A 97 11.87 5.63 7.73
N LYS A 98 12.24 6.89 7.96
CA LYS A 98 13.66 7.31 7.91
C LYS A 98 14.43 6.42 8.88
N PHE A 99 15.50 5.77 8.41
CA PHE A 99 16.42 5.09 9.31
C PHE A 99 17.08 6.15 10.19
N ILE A 100 16.90 6.04 11.51
CA ILE A 100 17.49 6.95 12.47
C ILE A 100 18.79 6.30 12.94
N HIS A 101 19.93 6.89 12.58
CA HIS A 101 21.19 6.54 13.23
C HIS A 101 21.11 7.04 14.67
N THR A 102 20.93 6.12 15.62
CA THR A 102 20.89 6.43 17.05
C THR A 102 22.28 6.63 17.64
N THR A 103 23.31 6.05 17.01
CA THR A 103 24.70 6.16 17.45
C THR A 103 25.51 6.89 16.38
N ASP A 104 26.05 8.04 16.74
CA ASP A 104 27.08 8.73 15.97
C ASP A 104 28.44 8.39 16.57
N SER A 105 29.17 7.47 15.94
CA SER A 105 30.52 7.11 16.39
C SER A 105 31.56 8.18 16.05
N ASN A 106 31.21 9.19 15.25
CA ASN A 106 32.09 10.29 14.86
C ASN A 106 31.79 11.55 15.67
N HIS A 107 31.78 11.41 17.00
CA HIS A 107 31.54 12.51 17.93
C HIS A 107 32.84 12.96 18.62
N THR A 108 32.87 14.20 19.10
CA THR A 108 34.00 14.76 19.87
C THR A 108 33.93 14.47 21.36
N MET A 109 32.91 13.75 21.83
CA MET A 109 32.78 13.35 23.24
C MET A 109 33.80 12.26 23.61
N ALA A 110 34.14 12.17 24.89
CA ALA A 110 35.03 11.14 25.40
C ALA A 110 34.42 9.74 25.18
N VAL A 111 35.17 8.88 24.49
CA VAL A 111 34.82 7.46 24.28
C VAL A 111 35.52 6.65 25.37
N ALA A 112 34.77 5.81 26.09
CA ALA A 112 35.37 4.87 27.03
C ALA A 112 36.22 3.85 26.26
N GLU A 113 37.42 3.57 26.77
CA GLU A 113 38.32 2.59 26.17
C GLU A 113 37.67 1.20 26.13
N ASN A 114 37.78 0.51 24.99
CA ASN A 114 37.32 -0.85 24.86
C ASN A 114 38.31 -1.83 25.49
N LEU A 115 38.25 -1.97 26.81
CA LEU A 115 39.15 -2.82 27.61
C LEU A 115 39.11 -4.32 27.23
N LEU A 116 38.07 -4.77 26.52
CA LEU A 116 37.93 -6.16 26.12
C LEU A 116 38.64 -6.47 24.80
N GLU A 117 38.76 -5.51 23.89
CA GLU A 117 39.35 -5.70 22.54
C GLU A 117 38.88 -6.98 21.80
N ARG A 118 37.62 -7.39 22.02
CA ARG A 118 37.03 -8.65 21.53
C ARG A 118 37.66 -9.94 22.07
N ASP A 119 38.48 -9.87 23.11
CA ASP A 119 38.91 -11.03 23.89
C ASP A 119 37.86 -11.42 24.95
N PHE A 120 37.02 -12.37 24.57
CA PHE A 120 35.98 -12.91 25.45
C PHE A 120 36.44 -14.07 26.34
N LYS A 121 37.73 -14.47 26.27
CA LYS A 121 38.25 -15.52 27.17
C LYS A 121 38.48 -14.93 28.56
N ALA A 122 38.02 -15.65 29.59
CA ALA A 122 38.12 -15.24 30.98
C ALA A 122 38.74 -16.36 31.83
N PRO A 123 39.69 -16.05 32.74
CA PRO A 123 40.33 -17.05 33.60
C PRO A 123 39.40 -17.58 34.70
N ALA A 124 38.39 -16.80 35.09
CA ALA A 124 37.38 -17.18 36.08
C ALA A 124 36.05 -16.47 35.80
N LYS A 125 34.98 -16.88 36.50
CA LYS A 125 33.69 -16.17 36.44
C LYS A 125 33.83 -14.76 36.99
N ASN A 126 32.97 -13.84 36.54
CA ASN A 126 32.90 -12.45 36.97
C ASN A 126 34.14 -11.57 36.70
N THR A 127 35.08 -11.99 35.84
CA THR A 127 36.25 -11.17 35.48
C THR A 127 36.06 -10.33 34.22
N LYS A 128 35.11 -10.70 33.35
CA LYS A 128 34.74 -9.99 32.12
C LYS A 128 33.23 -10.02 31.97
N TRP A 129 32.61 -8.86 31.72
CA TRP A 129 31.16 -8.70 31.59
C TRP A 129 30.91 -8.01 30.24
N ALA A 130 30.08 -8.62 29.41
CA ALA A 130 29.63 -8.04 28.15
C ALA A 130 28.10 -8.14 28.12
N ALA A 131 27.44 -7.07 27.66
CA ALA A 131 26.01 -7.03 27.49
C ALA A 131 25.70 -6.52 26.08
N ASP A 132 24.62 -7.03 25.51
CA ASP A 132 24.08 -6.56 24.24
C ASP A 132 22.59 -6.23 24.42
N ILE A 133 22.09 -5.33 23.59
CA ILE A 133 20.68 -4.93 23.60
C ILE A 133 20.04 -5.44 22.31
N THR A 134 19.13 -6.40 22.44
CA THR A 134 18.30 -6.85 21.32
C THR A 134 17.01 -6.05 21.29
N TYR A 135 16.81 -5.27 20.23
CA TYR A 135 15.54 -4.58 20.00
C TYR A 135 14.49 -5.58 19.51
N ILE A 136 13.39 -5.70 20.26
CA ILE A 136 12.21 -6.48 19.84
C ILE A 136 11.24 -5.51 19.14
N PRO A 137 10.93 -5.72 17.84
CA PRO A 137 9.95 -4.88 17.15
C PRO A 137 8.57 -5.05 17.78
N THR A 138 7.91 -3.93 18.11
CA THR A 138 6.48 -3.91 18.46
C THR A 138 5.68 -3.42 17.26
N GLU A 139 4.51 -4.03 17.03
CA GLU A 139 3.55 -3.63 15.99
C GLU A 139 2.85 -2.30 16.29
#